data_AF-A0A3L7PCV6-F1
#
_entry.id   AF-A0A3L7PCV6-F1
#
_cell.length_a   1.000
_cell.length_b   1.000
_cell.length_c   1.000
_cell.angle_alpha   90.00
_cell.angle_beta   90.00
_cell.angle_gamma   90.00
#
_symmetry.space_group_name_H-M   'P 1'
#
loop_
_entity.id
_entity.type
_entity.pdbx_description
1 polymer ?
#
loop_
_entity_poly.entity_id
_entity_poly.type
_entity_poly.pdbx_seq_one_letter_code
_entity_poly.pdbx_strand_id
1 'polypeptide(L)'
;MPRPLLLLLVVLIVAGQSIASAETPPVSTDPRVRIDLFAEDPLLATPTGIDIDGQGRVWAIESNTHFPPEGYKGHPTDRVLTFTDKDGDGRAEAPVVFADDIKHAMSIAVRPVWMSAIQLPGQTD
;
A
#
# COMPACT_ATOMS: atom_id res chain seq x y z
N MET A 1 1.31 44.47 34.48
CA MET A 1 0.30 43.48 34.06
C MET A 1 1.02 42.29 33.43
N PRO A 2 0.98 41.08 34.05
CA PRO A 2 1.72 39.91 33.56
C PRO A 2 0.90 39.23 32.45
N ARG A 3 1.23 39.50 31.18
CA ARG A 3 0.51 38.95 30.02
C ARG A 3 1.34 38.33 28.88
N PRO A 4 2.69 38.37 28.83
CA PRO A 4 3.41 37.67 27.75
C PRO A 4 3.66 36.19 28.06
N LEU A 5 3.88 35.84 29.34
CA LEU A 5 4.23 34.47 29.73
C LEU A 5 3.03 33.50 29.64
N LEU A 6 1.81 33.99 29.91
CA LEU A 6 0.59 33.20 29.78
C LEU A 6 0.23 32.91 28.31
N LEU A 7 0.50 33.85 27.41
CA LEU A 7 0.29 33.67 25.96
C LEU A 7 1.29 32.68 25.36
N LEU A 8 2.55 32.72 25.79
CA LEU A 8 3.57 31.76 25.36
C LEU A 8 3.25 30.32 25.81
N LEU A 9 2.71 30.17 27.02
CA LEU A 9 2.32 28.87 27.58
C LEU A 9 1.12 28.27 26.83
N VAL A 10 0.12 29.08 26.44
CA VAL A 10 -1.04 28.61 25.67
C VAL A 10 -0.64 28.18 24.26
N VAL A 11 0.28 28.88 23.60
CA VAL A 11 0.78 28.49 22.26
C VAL A 11 1.55 27.15 22.32
N LEU A 12 2.35 26.92 23.37
CA LEU A 12 3.06 25.65 23.58
C LEU A 12 2.11 24.47 23.86
N ILE A 13 0.97 24.71 24.49
CA ILE A 13 -0.04 23.66 24.77
C ILE A 13 -0.80 23.26 23.49
N VAL A 14 -1.05 24.20 22.57
CA VAL A 14 -1.77 23.91 21.31
C VAL A 14 -0.86 23.23 20.28
N ALA A 15 0.43 23.54 20.24
CA ALA A 15 1.38 22.92 19.31
C ALA A 15 1.70 21.44 19.64
N GLY A 16 1.42 20.99 20.86
CA GLY A 16 1.72 19.62 21.32
C GLY A 16 0.64 18.59 21.04
N GLN A 17 -0.51 18.96 20.48
CA GLN A 17 -1.63 18.04 20.25
C GLN A 17 -1.87 17.79 18.76
N SER A 18 -0.87 17.23 18.08
CA SER A 18 -1.19 16.27 17.02
C SER A 18 -1.40 14.92 17.67
N ILE A 19 -2.59 14.71 18.24
CA ILE A 19 -3.04 13.35 18.52
C ILE A 19 -3.44 12.81 17.16
N ALA A 20 -2.47 12.29 16.41
CA ALA A 20 -2.78 11.27 15.42
C ALA A 20 -3.52 10.18 16.21
N SER A 21 -4.81 10.01 15.93
CA SER A 21 -5.59 8.93 16.49
C SER A 21 -5.04 7.64 15.90
N ALA A 22 -3.98 7.10 16.50
CA ALA A 22 -3.45 5.80 16.14
C ALA A 22 -4.54 4.78 16.52
N GLU A 23 -5.31 4.34 15.52
CA GLU A 23 -6.18 3.19 15.69
C GLU A 23 -5.34 2.02 16.21
N THR A 24 -5.91 1.24 17.12
CA THR A 24 -5.23 0.06 17.62
C THR A 24 -5.00 -0.88 16.44
N PRO A 25 -3.75 -1.26 16.12
CA PRO A 25 -3.49 -2.13 14.98
C PRO A 25 -4.27 -3.44 15.11
N PRO A 26 -4.72 -4.02 14.00
CA PRO A 26 -5.38 -5.32 14.01
C PRO A 26 -4.45 -6.37 14.63
N VAL A 27 -5.01 -7.23 15.45
CA VAL A 27 -4.29 -8.38 16.03
C VAL A 27 -4.97 -9.67 15.60
N SER A 28 -4.16 -10.70 15.35
CA SER A 28 -4.68 -12.03 15.09
C SER A 28 -5.32 -12.61 16.36
N THR A 29 -6.39 -13.38 16.19
CA THR A 29 -6.96 -14.21 17.27
C THR A 29 -6.12 -15.45 17.57
N ASP A 30 -5.29 -15.89 16.62
CA ASP A 30 -4.28 -16.93 16.83
C ASP A 30 -2.96 -16.27 17.28
N PRO A 31 -2.46 -16.57 18.50
CA PRO A 31 -1.25 -15.96 19.05
C PRO A 31 0.04 -16.35 18.31
N ARG A 32 -0.01 -17.33 17.39
CA ARG A 32 1.13 -17.74 16.55
C ARG A 32 1.27 -16.87 15.30
N VAL A 33 0.27 -16.02 15.00
CA VAL A 33 0.24 -15.17 13.82
C VAL A 33 0.38 -13.71 14.27
N ARG A 34 1.28 -12.98 13.62
CA ARG A 34 1.48 -11.54 13.80
C ARG A 34 0.93 -10.81 12.58
N ILE A 35 0.27 -9.67 12.80
CA ILE A 35 -0.21 -8.77 11.76
C ILE A 35 0.54 -7.46 11.92
N ASP A 36 1.38 -7.13 10.93
CA ASP A 36 2.15 -5.89 10.91
C ASP A 36 1.91 -5.14 9.60
N LEU A 37 2.07 -3.82 9.67
CA LEU A 37 1.93 -2.94 8.52
C LEU A 37 3.12 -3.09 7.56
N PHE A 38 2.86 -3.58 6.35
CA PHE A 38 3.85 -3.75 5.30
C PHE A 38 3.98 -2.51 4.39
N ALA A 39 2.86 -1.99 3.88
CA ALA A 39 2.81 -0.80 3.02
C ALA A 39 1.48 -0.06 3.21
N GLU A 40 1.51 1.26 3.04
CA GLU A 40 0.34 2.15 3.13
C GLU A 40 0.48 3.34 2.18
N ASP A 41 -0.52 4.23 2.14
CA ASP A 41 -0.42 5.52 1.48
C ASP A 41 0.82 6.31 2.00
N PRO A 42 1.63 6.92 1.13
CA PRO A 42 1.44 7.14 -0.30
C PRO A 42 2.07 6.09 -1.22
N LEU A 43 2.56 4.95 -0.70
CA LEU A 43 3.20 3.91 -1.51
C LEU A 43 2.19 3.14 -2.37
N LEU A 44 0.92 3.06 -1.93
CA LEU A 44 -0.14 2.31 -2.61
C LEU A 44 -1.49 3.00 -2.38
N ALA A 45 -2.25 3.20 -3.46
CA ALA A 45 -3.64 3.64 -3.39
C ALA A 45 -4.61 2.48 -3.68
N THR A 46 -5.74 2.43 -2.97
CA THR A 46 -6.92 1.62 -3.35
C THR A 46 -6.58 0.18 -3.81
N PRO A 47 -5.93 -0.63 -2.96
CA PRO A 47 -5.55 -1.99 -3.33
C PRO A 47 -6.77 -2.88 -3.57
N THR A 48 -6.82 -3.58 -4.71
CA THR A 48 -7.92 -4.50 -5.07
C THR A 48 -7.51 -5.97 -5.13
N GLY A 49 -6.23 -6.27 -5.30
CA GLY A 49 -5.72 -7.63 -5.32
C GLY A 49 -4.23 -7.70 -4.99
N ILE A 50 -3.81 -8.77 -4.33
CA ILE A 50 -2.41 -9.04 -3.98
C ILE A 50 -2.04 -10.50 -4.23
N ASP A 51 -0.76 -10.76 -4.50
CA ASP A 51 -0.18 -12.10 -4.51
C ASP A 51 1.33 -12.03 -4.16
N ILE A 52 1.95 -13.16 -3.84
CA ILE A 52 3.36 -13.27 -3.47
C ILE A 52 4.07 -14.21 -4.43
N ASP A 53 5.17 -13.74 -5.04
CA ASP A 53 5.95 -14.56 -5.96
C ASP A 53 6.97 -15.47 -5.26
N GLY A 54 7.61 -16.34 -6.05
CA GLY A 54 8.63 -17.27 -5.53
C GLY A 54 9.90 -16.61 -4.98
N GLN A 55 10.08 -15.30 -5.15
CA GLN A 55 11.18 -14.51 -4.57
C GLN A 55 10.74 -13.79 -3.28
N GLY A 56 9.48 -13.95 -2.86
CA GLY A 56 8.92 -13.28 -1.69
C GLY A 56 8.51 -11.83 -1.94
N ARG A 57 8.44 -11.38 -3.21
CA ARG A 57 7.94 -10.03 -3.52
C ARG A 57 6.43 -10.01 -3.42
N VAL A 58 5.89 -8.93 -2.86
CA VAL A 58 4.45 -8.67 -2.84
C VAL A 58 4.07 -7.96 -4.13
N TRP A 59 3.12 -8.51 -4.86
CA TRP A 59 2.51 -7.92 -6.03
C TRP A 59 1.17 -7.35 -5.60
N ALA A 60 0.86 -6.12 -6.00
CA ALA A 60 -0.43 -5.51 -5.71
C ALA A 60 -0.98 -4.77 -6.92
N ILE A 61 -2.30 -4.77 -7.06
CA ILE A 61 -3.01 -3.88 -7.97
C ILE A 61 -3.31 -2.58 -7.23
N GLU A 62 -2.90 -1.47 -7.82
CA GLU A 62 -3.33 -0.13 -7.46
C GLU A 62 -4.48 0.30 -8.37
N SER A 63 -5.72 0.25 -7.88
CA SER A 63 -6.90 0.56 -8.68
C SER A 63 -7.20 2.05 -8.66
N ASN A 64 -7.08 2.71 -9.80
CA ASN A 64 -7.36 4.14 -9.96
C ASN A 64 -8.64 4.41 -10.78
N THR A 65 -9.17 3.38 -11.45
CA THR A 65 -10.21 3.54 -12.47
C THR A 65 -11.60 3.07 -12.04
N HIS A 66 -11.72 2.35 -10.92
CA HIS A 66 -13.01 1.83 -10.47
C HIS A 66 -13.82 2.89 -9.71
N PHE A 67 -14.70 3.59 -10.42
CA PHE A 67 -15.57 4.66 -9.89
C PHE A 67 -14.80 5.75 -9.10
N PRO A 68 -13.73 6.35 -9.66
CA PRO A 68 -13.00 7.39 -8.97
C PRO A 68 -13.90 8.62 -8.73
N PRO A 69 -13.72 9.32 -7.60
CA PRO A 69 -14.45 10.55 -7.34
C PRO A 69 -14.10 11.64 -8.37
N GLU A 70 -14.98 12.63 -8.52
CA GLU A 70 -14.71 13.79 -9.36
C GLU A 70 -13.43 14.51 -8.90
N GLY A 71 -12.53 14.82 -9.84
CA GLY A 71 -11.26 15.47 -9.54
C GLY A 71 -10.20 14.57 -8.88
N TYR A 72 -10.37 13.25 -8.92
CA TYR A 72 -9.34 12.30 -8.48
C TYR A 72 -7.99 12.58 -9.15
N LYS A 73 -6.93 12.68 -8.32
CA LYS A 73 -5.57 13.06 -8.75
C LYS A 73 -4.60 11.87 -8.84
N GLY A 74 -5.12 10.64 -8.74
CA GLY A 74 -4.31 9.45 -8.90
C GLY A 74 -3.87 9.20 -10.34
N HIS A 75 -3.33 8.02 -10.58
CA HIS A 75 -2.89 7.62 -11.91
C HIS A 75 -4.09 7.51 -12.88
N PRO A 76 -3.95 7.83 -14.18
CA PRO A 76 -5.07 7.74 -15.14
C PRO A 76 -5.56 6.29 -15.41
N THR A 77 -4.78 5.29 -15.00
CA THR A 77 -5.03 3.85 -15.21
C THR A 77 -4.70 3.07 -13.95
N ASP A 78 -5.18 1.84 -13.83
CA ASP A 78 -4.73 0.94 -12.79
C ASP A 78 -3.27 0.53 -13.04
N ARG A 79 -2.56 0.20 -11.97
CA ARG A 79 -1.15 -0.22 -12.00
C ARG A 79 -0.96 -1.55 -11.30
N VAL A 80 -0.03 -2.37 -11.80
CA VAL A 80 0.52 -3.51 -11.07
C VAL A 80 1.86 -3.07 -10.48
N LEU A 81 1.92 -3.07 -9.16
CA LEU A 81 3.09 -2.68 -8.38
C LEU A 81 3.77 -3.92 -7.80
N THR A 82 5.09 -3.83 -7.66
CA THR A 82 5.91 -4.84 -6.99
C THR A 82 6.63 -4.20 -5.81
N PHE A 83 6.56 -4.85 -4.66
CA PHE A 83 7.14 -4.42 -3.39
C PHE A 83 8.18 -5.43 -2.92
N THR A 84 9.27 -4.92 -2.38
CA THR A 84 10.34 -5.70 -1.73
C THR A 84 10.50 -5.26 -0.28
N ASP A 85 11.09 -6.12 0.53
CA ASP A 85 11.67 -5.81 1.83
C ASP A 85 13.12 -6.31 1.79
N LYS A 86 14.07 -5.40 1.60
CA LYS A 86 15.49 -5.67 1.39
C LYS A 86 16.26 -5.72 2.70
N ASP A 87 15.83 -4.99 3.72
CA ASP A 87 16.49 -4.95 5.01
C ASP A 87 15.90 -5.92 6.05
N GLY A 88 14.76 -6.54 5.71
CA GLY A 88 14.10 -7.58 6.49
C GLY A 88 13.35 -7.04 7.71
N ASP A 89 13.01 -5.74 7.72
CA ASP A 89 12.29 -5.11 8.83
C ASP A 89 10.77 -5.36 8.79
N GLY A 90 10.29 -6.01 7.73
CA GLY A 90 8.87 -6.30 7.51
C GLY A 90 8.10 -5.13 6.89
N ARG A 91 8.76 -4.08 6.39
CA ARG A 91 8.18 -2.97 5.65
C ARG A 91 8.66 -2.95 4.21
N ALA A 92 7.79 -2.47 3.33
CA ALA A 92 8.11 -2.36 1.94
C ALA A 92 9.04 -1.16 1.67
N GLU A 93 9.98 -1.33 0.74
CA GLU A 93 10.58 -0.19 0.06
C GLU A 93 9.60 0.48 -0.92
N ALA A 94 10.06 1.58 -1.54
CA ALA A 94 9.38 2.20 -2.66
C ALA A 94 9.05 1.16 -3.75
N PRO A 95 7.78 1.04 -4.18
CA PRO A 95 7.38 0.06 -5.17
C PRO A 95 7.96 0.36 -6.54
N VAL A 96 8.07 -0.69 -7.34
CA VAL A 96 8.35 -0.59 -8.77
C VAL A 96 7.05 -0.88 -9.54
N VAL A 97 6.71 0.00 -10.49
CA VAL A 97 5.60 -0.22 -11.43
C VAL A 97 6.03 -1.30 -12.42
N PHE A 98 5.35 -2.45 -12.38
CA PHE A 98 5.59 -3.55 -13.31
C PHE A 98 4.79 -3.39 -14.60
N ALA A 99 3.53 -2.96 -14.48
CA ALA A 99 2.65 -2.70 -15.61
C ALA A 99 1.64 -1.60 -15.24
N ASP A 100 1.17 -0.89 -16.26
CA ASP A 100 0.10 0.10 -16.20
C ASP A 100 -0.80 -0.05 -17.44
N ASP A 101 -1.64 0.95 -17.73
CA ASP A 101 -2.67 0.92 -18.78
C ASP A 101 -3.75 -0.17 -18.62
N ILE A 102 -3.98 -0.59 -17.37
CA ILE A 102 -5.03 -1.54 -17.02
C ILE A 102 -6.27 -0.77 -16.53
N LYS A 103 -7.46 -1.34 -16.72
CA LYS A 103 -8.73 -0.76 -16.26
C LYS A 103 -9.56 -1.78 -15.49
N HIS A 104 -10.15 -1.32 -14.39
CA HIS A 104 -11.01 -2.09 -13.50
C HIS A 104 -10.39 -3.43 -13.06
N ALA A 105 -9.11 -3.42 -12.73
CA ALA A 105 -8.38 -4.60 -12.27
C ALA A 105 -8.83 -5.02 -10.87
N MET A 106 -9.31 -6.26 -10.74
CA MET A 106 -9.92 -6.78 -9.52
C MET A 106 -9.12 -7.88 -8.83
N SER A 107 -8.23 -8.56 -9.54
CA SER A 107 -7.45 -9.67 -8.98
C SER A 107 -6.16 -9.88 -9.78
N ILE A 108 -5.12 -10.35 -9.10
CA ILE A 108 -3.83 -10.71 -9.67
C ILE A 108 -3.47 -12.11 -9.18
N ALA A 109 -2.82 -12.88 -10.05
CA ALA A 109 -2.20 -14.14 -9.69
C ALA A 109 -0.82 -14.20 -10.34
N VAL A 110 0.20 -14.47 -9.55
CA VAL A 110 1.55 -14.70 -10.02
C VAL A 110 1.73 -16.19 -10.23
N ARG A 111 2.23 -16.57 -11.41
CA ARG A 111 2.43 -17.97 -11.75
C ARG A 111 3.40 -18.61 -10.73
N PRO A 112 2.98 -19.69 -10.03
CA PRO A 112 3.87 -20.37 -9.11
C PRO A 112 5.00 -21.09 -9.86
N VAL A 113 6.15 -21.23 -9.20
CA VAL A 113 7.39 -21.77 -9.83
C VAL A 113 7.27 -23.20 -10.35
N TRP A 114 6.33 -23.99 -9.82
CA TRP A 114 6.09 -25.37 -10.21
C TRP A 114 5.13 -25.51 -11.40
N MET A 115 4.49 -24.42 -11.84
CA MET A 115 3.54 -24.43 -12.95
C MET A 115 4.24 -24.04 -14.25
N SER A 116 4.06 -24.88 -15.28
CA SER A 116 4.51 -24.57 -16.64
C SER A 116 3.90 -23.24 -17.13
N ALA A 117 4.57 -22.56 -18.06
CA ALA A 117 4.00 -21.39 -18.71
C ALA A 117 2.66 -21.76 -19.38
N ILE A 118 1.65 -20.94 -19.15
CA ILE A 118 0.37 -21.03 -19.86
C ILE A 118 0.58 -20.33 -21.20
N GLN A 119 0.52 -21.08 -22.30
CA GLN A 119 0.48 -20.46 -23.63
C GLN A 119 -0.94 -19.94 -23.86
N LEU A 120 -1.09 -18.61 -23.94
CA LEU A 120 -2.36 -18.03 -24.36
C LEU A 120 -2.50 -18.16 -25.89
N PRO A 121 -3.71 -18.43 -26.41
CA PRO A 121 -3.94 -18.46 -27.84
C PRO A 121 -3.48 -17.15 -28.50
N GLY A 122 -2.56 -17.23 -29.47
CA GLY A 122 -2.09 -16.07 -30.23
C GLY A 122 -0.87 -15.34 -29.67
N GLN A 123 -0.26 -15.80 -28.57
CA GLN A 123 1.08 -15.36 -28.16
C GLN A 123 2.15 -16.32 -28.71
N THR A 124 2.98 -15.84 -29.63
CA THR A 124 4.27 -16.46 -29.96
C THR A 124 5.39 -15.80 -29.16
N ASP A 125 6.35 -16.61 -28.71
CA ASP A 125 7.48 -16.25 -27.84
C ASP A 125 8.31 -15.06 -28.35
#